data_AF-A0A9Y4NWM3-F1
#
_entry.id   AF-A0A9Y4NWM3-F1
#
_cell.length_a   1.000
_cell.length_b   1.000
_cell.length_c   1.000
_cell.angle_alpha   90.00
_cell.angle_beta   90.00
_cell.angle_gamma   90.00
#
_symmetry.space_group_name_H-M   'P 1'
#
loop_
_entity.id
_entity.type
_entity.pdbx_description
1 polymer ?
#
loop_
_entity_poly.entity_id
_entity_poly.type
_entity_poly.pdbx_seq_one_letter_code
_entity_poly.pdbx_strand_id
1 'polypeptide(L)'
;FVLQTTLQTDEVKNVPCGTSGGVMIYFDRIEVVNYLVPSAVYDIVRNFTADYDKALIFNKVHHELNQFCSVHSLQEVYIGLF
;
A
#
# COMPACT_ATOMS: atom_id res chain seq x y z
N PHE A 1 -7.34 2.18 -23.00
CA PHE A 1 -7.30 2.36 -21.54
C PHE A 1 -8.58 1.76 -20.99
N VAL A 2 -8.50 0.76 -20.13
CA VAL A 2 -9.66 0.15 -19.47
C VAL A 2 -9.52 0.43 -18.00
N LEU A 3 -10.47 1.20 -17.44
CA LEU A 3 -10.50 1.52 -16.02
C LEU A 3 -11.33 0.46 -15.31
N GLN A 4 -10.68 -0.30 -14.43
CA GLN A 4 -11.32 -1.38 -13.70
C GLN A 4 -12.07 -0.81 -12.49
N THR A 5 -13.37 -1.09 -12.43
CA THR A 5 -14.27 -0.68 -11.33
C THR A 5 -14.79 -1.88 -10.53
N THR A 6 -14.43 -3.09 -10.97
CA THR A 6 -14.69 -4.34 -10.24
C THR A 6 -13.60 -4.57 -9.19
N LEU A 7 -13.85 -5.52 -8.28
CA LEU A 7 -12.85 -5.98 -7.32
C LEU A 7 -11.57 -6.40 -8.06
N GLN A 8 -10.43 -5.95 -7.55
CA GLN A 8 -9.10 -6.25 -8.06
C GLN A 8 -8.11 -6.41 -6.91
N THR A 9 -6.99 -7.09 -7.19
CA THR A 9 -5.89 -7.27 -6.25
C THR A 9 -4.62 -6.71 -6.88
N ASP A 10 -4.06 -5.67 -6.26
CA ASP A 10 -2.78 -5.11 -6.66
C ASP A 10 -1.65 -5.72 -5.81
N GLU A 11 -0.50 -5.93 -6.42
CA GLU A 11 0.70 -6.42 -5.72
C GLU A 11 1.72 -5.29 -5.55
N VAL A 12 2.09 -4.99 -4.31
CA VAL A 12 3.19 -4.10 -3.96
C VAL A 12 4.37 -4.95 -3.53
N LYS A 13 5.52 -4.81 -4.21
CA LYS A 13 6.70 -5.66 -3.98
C LYS A 13 7.88 -4.87 -3.43
N ASN A 14 8.75 -5.56 -2.70
CA ASN A 14 10.00 -5.03 -2.15
C ASN A 14 9.81 -3.73 -1.36
N VAL A 15 8.88 -3.72 -0.41
CA VAL A 15 8.55 -2.54 0.39
C VAL A 15 9.52 -2.41 1.58
N PRO A 16 10.44 -1.42 1.58
CA PRO A 16 11.25 -1.12 2.76
C PRO A 16 10.41 -0.59 3.92
N CYS A 17 10.76 -1.03 5.13
CA CYS A 17 10.15 -0.60 6.38
C CYS A 17 11.20 -0.41 7.47
N GLY A 18 11.24 0.76 8.10
CA GLY A 18 12.16 1.04 9.21
C GLY A 18 11.53 0.74 10.56
N THR A 19 12.10 -0.20 11.32
CA THR A 19 11.62 -0.55 12.66
C THR A 19 12.03 0.48 13.72
N SER A 20 11.37 0.49 14.89
CA SER A 20 11.71 1.39 16.01
C SER A 20 13.13 1.20 16.54
N GLY A 21 13.71 0.01 16.35
CA GLY A 21 15.10 -0.31 16.68
C GLY A 21 16.13 0.17 15.65
N GLY A 22 15.71 0.86 14.58
CA GLY A 22 16.58 1.33 13.50
C GLY A 22 16.97 0.25 12.49
N VAL A 23 16.38 -0.95 12.56
CA VAL A 23 16.61 -2.02 11.59
C VAL A 23 15.69 -1.83 10.39
N MET A 24 16.26 -1.82 9.19
CA MET A 24 15.52 -1.83 7.93
C MET A 24 15.15 -3.25 7.54
N ILE A 25 13.86 -3.49 7.35
CA ILE A 25 13.30 -4.75 6.86
C ILE A 25 12.61 -4.53 5.51
N TYR A 26 12.37 -5.61 4.77
CA TYR A 26 11.71 -5.57 3.46
C TYR A 26 10.57 -6.58 3.43
N PHE A 27 9.38 -6.11 3.04
CA PHE A 27 8.28 -6.98 2.69
C PHE A 27 8.38 -7.35 1.22
N ASP A 28 8.54 -8.65 0.93
CA ASP A 28 8.70 -9.15 -0.43
C ASP A 28 7.48 -8.85 -1.29
N ARG A 29 6.28 -9.12 -0.75
CA ARG A 29 5.01 -8.88 -1.43
C ARG A 29 3.89 -8.55 -0.44
N ILE A 30 3.09 -7.56 -0.81
CA ILE A 30 1.86 -7.16 -0.12
C ILE A 30 0.75 -7.09 -1.15
N GLU A 31 -0.32 -7.83 -0.91
CA GLU A 31 -1.49 -7.88 -1.77
C GLU A 31 -2.55 -6.92 -1.24
N VAL A 32 -3.03 -6.02 -2.10
CA VAL A 32 -4.01 -4.99 -1.74
C VAL A 32 -5.25 -5.16 -2.59
N VAL A 33 -6.31 -5.63 -1.96
CA VAL A 33 -7.61 -5.77 -2.59
C VAL A 33 -8.32 -4.42 -2.58
N ASN A 34 -8.77 -3.96 -3.74
CA ASN A 34 -9.49 -2.69 -3.89
C ASN A 34 -10.54 -2.78 -4.99
N TYR A 35 -11.40 -1.75 -5.04
CA TYR A 35 -12.32 -1.53 -6.15
C TYR A 35 -12.60 -0.02 -6.24
N LEU A 36 -12.75 0.49 -7.47
CA LEU A 36 -13.11 1.88 -7.68
C LEU A 36 -14.63 2.00 -7.84
N VAL A 37 -15.26 2.75 -6.94
CA VAL A 37 -16.71 3.01 -7.00
C VAL A 37 -17.04 3.71 -8.33
N PRO A 38 -17.97 3.19 -9.16
CA PRO A 38 -18.25 3.75 -10.49
C PRO A 38 -18.59 5.24 -10.49
N SER A 39 -19.30 5.73 -9.46
CA SER A 39 -19.67 7.14 -9.33
C SER A 39 -18.48 8.06 -9.06
N ALA A 40 -17.36 7.55 -8.53
CA ALA A 40 -16.16 8.32 -8.20
C ALA A 40 -15.11 8.31 -9.32
N VAL A 41 -15.31 7.54 -10.39
CA VAL A 41 -14.32 7.35 -11.47
C VAL A 41 -13.87 8.67 -12.06
N TYR A 42 -14.82 9.56 -12.39
CA TYR A 42 -14.50 10.84 -13.02
C TYR A 42 -13.60 11.70 -12.13
N ASP A 43 -13.94 11.83 -10.84
CA ASP A 43 -13.20 12.68 -9.90
C ASP A 43 -11.82 12.09 -9.59
N ILE A 44 -11.72 10.77 -9.42
CA ILE A 44 -10.44 10.11 -9.16
C ILE A 44 -9.49 10.27 -10.35
N VAL A 45 -9.96 10.01 -11.57
CA VAL A 45 -9.11 10.14 -12.77
C VAL A 45 -8.73 11.60 -13.01
N ARG A 46 -9.65 12.54 -12.75
CA ARG A 46 -9.37 13.97 -12.88
C ARG A 46 -8.28 14.44 -11.90
N ASN A 47 -8.29 13.94 -10.67
CA ASN A 47 -7.39 14.40 -9.61
C ASN A 47 -6.06 13.63 -9.57
N PHE A 48 -6.06 12.35 -9.93
CA PHE A 48 -4.91 11.45 -9.78
C PHE A 48 -4.42 10.84 -11.10
N THR A 49 -5.02 11.24 -12.22
CA THR A 49 -4.80 10.66 -13.56
C THR A 49 -5.28 9.21 -13.63
N ALA A 50 -5.03 8.56 -14.77
CA ALA A 50 -5.42 7.18 -14.97
C ALA A 50 -4.57 6.19 -14.15
N ASP A 51 -3.37 6.61 -13.71
CA ASP A 51 -2.44 5.84 -12.86
C ASP A 51 -2.65 6.17 -11.36
N TYR A 52 -3.92 6.27 -10.95
CA TYR A 52 -4.30 6.65 -9.59
C TYR A 52 -3.86 5.61 -8.54
N ASP A 53 -3.74 4.35 -8.94
CA ASP A 53 -3.29 3.21 -8.14
C ASP A 53 -1.91 3.47 -7.52
N LYS A 54 -0.99 4.05 -8.27
CA LYS A 54 0.34 4.41 -7.77
C LYS A 54 0.26 5.43 -6.62
N ALA A 55 -0.57 6.45 -6.77
CA ALA A 55 -0.71 7.51 -5.78
C ALA A 55 -1.52 7.07 -4.55
N LEU A 56 -2.63 6.36 -4.78
CA LEU A 56 -3.63 6.06 -3.76
C LEU A 56 -3.42 4.71 -3.07
N ILE A 57 -2.75 3.77 -3.73
CA ILE A 57 -2.49 2.42 -3.21
C ILE A 57 -1.00 2.28 -2.89
N PHE A 58 -0.11 2.30 -3.89
CA PHE A 58 1.31 2.02 -3.68
C PHE A 58 1.94 2.96 -2.63
N ASN A 59 1.83 4.27 -2.85
CA ASN A 59 2.41 5.27 -1.93
C ASN A 59 1.76 5.21 -0.54
N LYS A 60 0.45 4.97 -0.49
CA LYS A 60 -0.28 4.89 0.77
C LYS A 60 0.16 3.68 1.59
N VAL A 61 0.22 2.50 0.99
CA VAL A 61 0.70 1.26 1.62
C VAL A 61 2.11 1.44 2.15
N HIS A 62 3.00 2.02 1.35
CA HIS A 62 4.36 2.33 1.77
C HIS A 62 4.40 3.26 3.00
N HIS A 63 3.57 4.30 3.01
CA HIS A 63 3.51 5.24 4.13
C HIS A 63 2.98 4.58 5.39
N GLU A 64 1.84 3.90 5.32
CA GLU A 64 1.19 3.23 6.45
C GLU A 64 2.09 2.16 7.07
N LEU A 65 2.78 1.37 6.25
CA LEU A 65 3.74 0.38 6.74
C LEU A 65 4.91 1.03 7.45
N ASN A 66 5.48 2.10 6.87
CA ASN A 66 6.57 2.80 7.53
C ASN A 66 6.13 3.43 8.86
N GLN A 67 4.93 3.99 8.94
CA GLN A 67 4.36 4.47 10.22
C GLN A 67 4.24 3.32 11.22
N PHE A 68 3.68 2.18 10.78
CA PHE A 68 3.56 0.98 11.60
C PHE A 68 4.91 0.49 12.10
N CYS A 69 5.91 0.26 11.23
CA CYS A 69 7.21 -0.23 11.66
C CYS A 69 7.94 0.77 12.55
N SER A 70 7.78 2.08 12.35
CA SER A 70 8.52 3.09 13.11
C SER A 70 8.30 3.03 14.63
N VAL A 71 7.19 2.43 15.07
CA VAL A 71 6.84 2.28 16.49
C VAL A 71 6.92 0.83 17.00
N HIS A 72 7.28 -0.13 16.14
CA HIS A 72 7.41 -1.56 16.49
C HIS A 72 8.83 -2.06 16.28
N SER A 73 9.28 -2.93 17.18
CA SER A 73 10.55 -3.66 17.04
C SER A 73 10.47 -4.74 15.97
N LEU A 74 11.62 -5.22 15.48
CA LEU A 74 11.68 -6.33 14.53
C LEU A 74 10.96 -7.58 15.04
N GLN A 75 11.10 -7.88 16.33
CA GLN A 75 10.42 -9.03 16.96
C GLN A 75 8.90 -8.89 16.92
N GLU A 76 8.37 -7.70 17.25
CA GLU A 76 6.93 -7.44 17.23
C GLU A 76 6.36 -7.54 15.82
N VAL A 77 7.07 -6.98 14.83
CA VAL A 77 6.64 -7.05 13.42
C VAL A 77 6.60 -8.48 12.89
N TYR A 78 7.57 -9.34 13.23
CA TYR A 78 7.64 -10.70 12.68
C TYR A 78 6.89 -11.78 13.47
N ILE A 79 6.61 -11.53 14.76
CA ILE A 79 6.09 -12.57 15.67
C ILE A 79 4.86 -12.09 16.43
N GLY A 80 4.84 -10.83 16.87
CA GLY A 80 3.79 -10.32 17.76
C GLY A 80 2.54 -9.84 17.04
N LEU A 81 2.67 -9.39 15.79
CA LEU A 81 1.65 -8.60 15.08
C LEU A 81 1.26 -9.17 13.72
N PHE A 82 1.93 -10.22 13.25
CA PHE A 82 1.64 -10.95 12.02
C PHE A 82 1.60 -12.46 12.28
#